data_AF-A0A255YVC5-F1
#
_entry.id   AF-A0A255YVC5-F1
#
_cell.length_a   1.000
_cell.length_b   1.000
_cell.length_c   1.000
_cell.angle_alpha   90.00
_cell.angle_beta   90.00
_cell.angle_gamma   90.00
#
_symmetry.space_group_name_H-M   'P 1'
#
loop_
_entity.id
_entity.type
_entity.pdbx_description
1 polymer ?
#
loop_
_entity_poly.entity_id
_entity_poly.type
_entity_poly.pdbx_seq_one_letter_code
_entity_poly.pdbx_strand_id
1 'polypeptide(L)' 'MNTKLTLNVDKDIIEEAKAYAKMHKVSLSALIENYLASLSKKAVDSEVSPLVQSLTGVMEPINEDYKKEYGDYLSKKYS' A
#
# COMPACT_ATOMS: atom_id res chain seq x y z
N MET A 1 19.77 1.86 11.19
CA MET A 1 20.16 3.13 11.86
C MET A 1 19.32 4.24 11.27
N ASN A 2 18.79 5.14 12.10
CA ASN A 2 17.93 6.23 11.61
C ASN A 2 18.75 7.51 11.57
N THR A 3 18.66 8.27 10.48
CA THR A 3 19.32 9.56 10.30
C THR A 3 18.28 10.65 10.07
N LYS A 4 18.59 11.89 10.45
CA LYS A 4 17.70 13.03 10.21
C LYS A 4 18.00 13.63 8.84
N LEU A 5 16.98 13.69 7.98
CA LEU A 5 17.03 14.40 6.71
C LEU A 5 16.37 15.77 6.85
N THR A 6 17.10 16.84 6.55
CA THR A 6 16.58 18.21 6.53
C THR A 6 16.51 18.68 5.08
N LEU A 7 15.33 19.09 4.63
CA LEU A 7 15.08 19.56 3.26
C LEU A 7 14.64 21.03 3.30
N ASN A 8 15.04 21.80 2.29
CA ASN A 8 14.47 23.12 2.05
C ASN A 8 13.35 22.98 1.01
N VAL A 9 12.13 23.33 1.40
CA VAL A 9 10.91 23.15 0.60
C VAL A 9 10.02 24.37 0.81
N ASP A 10 9.29 24.78 -0.22
CA ASP A 10 8.33 25.87 -0.11
C ASP A 10 7.31 25.64 1.00
N LYS A 11 7.02 26.71 1.73
CA LYS A 11 6.15 26.66 2.90
C LYS A 11 4.74 26.18 2.55
N ASP A 12 4.22 26.62 1.40
CA ASP A 12 2.86 26.27 0.97
C ASP A 12 2.75 24.76 0.68
N ILE A 13 3.77 24.18 0.04
CA ILE A 13 3.88 22.73 -0.19
C ILE A 13 3.91 21.96 1.13
N ILE A 14 4.63 22.47 2.14
CA ILE A 14 4.68 21.84 3.47
C ILE A 14 3.29 21.81 4.12
N GLU A 15 2.51 22.88 4.00
CA GLU A 15 1.17 22.94 4.59
C GLU A 15 0.18 22.01 3.87
N GLU A 16 0.22 21.94 2.55
CA GLU A 16 -0.57 20.98 1.77
C GLU A 16 -0.21 19.53 2.13
N ALA A 17 1.08 19.22 2.24
CA ALA A 17 1.55 17.89 2.62
C ALA A 17 1.11 17.50 4.05
N LYS A 18 1.12 18.44 4.99
CA LYS A 18 0.59 18.22 6.35
C LYS A 18 -0.92 17.96 6.33
N ALA A 19 -1.68 18.72 5.55
CA ALA A 19 -3.12 18.53 5.41
C ALA A 19 -3.44 17.15 4.86
N TYR A 20 -2.73 16.71 3.81
CA TYR A 20 -2.83 15.37 3.26
C TYR A 20 -2.51 14.30 4.32
N ALA A 21 -1.35 14.40 4.99
CA ALA A 21 -0.94 13.44 6.00
C ALA A 21 -1.99 13.30 7.12
N LYS A 22 -2.55 14.43 7.59
CA LYS A 22 -3.63 14.46 8.59
C LYS A 22 -4.91 13.77 8.10
N MET A 23 -5.33 14.04 6.86
CA MET A 23 -6.50 13.40 6.24
C MET A 23 -6.34 11.87 6.18
N HIS A 24 -5.14 11.41 5.86
CA HIS A 24 -4.79 9.99 5.79
C HIS A 24 -4.37 9.38 7.14
N LYS A 25 -4.47 10.13 8.25
CA LYS A 25 -4.10 9.71 9.61
C LYS A 25 -2.66 9.17 9.73
N VAL A 26 -1.73 9.75 8.97
CA VAL A 26 -0.30 9.44 9.01
C VAL A 26 0.52 10.68 9.37
N SER A 27 1.75 10.49 9.85
CA SER A 27 2.68 11.61 10.05
C SER A 27 3.35 12.00 8.73
N LEU A 28 3.75 13.27 8.62
CA LEU A 28 4.48 13.76 7.44
C LEU A 28 5.81 13.02 7.26
N SER A 29 6.52 12.70 8.36
CA SER A 29 7.76 11.93 8.31
C SER A 29 7.53 10.50 7.77
N ALA A 30 6.48 9.81 8.23
CA ALA A 30 6.15 8.48 7.75
C ALA A 30 5.74 8.49 6.26
N LEU A 31 5.03 9.53 5.83
CA LEU A 31 4.66 9.72 4.42
C LEU A 31 5.90 9.84 3.54
N ILE A 32 6.85 10.71 3.91
CA ILE A 32 8.09 10.93 3.13
C ILE A 32 8.99 9.70 3.18
N GLU A 33 9.13 9.06 4.34
CA GLU A 33 9.91 7.83 4.48
C GLU A 33 9.37 6.71 3.58
N ASN A 34 8.05 6.50 3.55
CA ASN A 34 7.42 5.52 2.67
C ASN A 34 7.63 5.84 1.18
N TYR A 35 7.57 7.11 0.80
CA TYR A 35 7.84 7.53 -0.57
C TYR A 35 9.31 7.29 -0.96
N LEU A 36 10.27 7.67 -0.12
CA LEU A 36 11.69 7.40 -0.37
C LEU A 36 11.99 5.89 -0.39
N ALA A 37 11.30 5.11 0.43
CA ALA A 37 11.37 3.66 0.42
C ALA A 37 10.82 3.06 -0.89
N SER A 38 9.74 3.62 -1.45
CA SER A 38 9.19 3.16 -2.73
C SER A 38 10.12 3.46 -3.91
N LEU A 39 10.89 4.55 -3.86
CA LEU A 39 11.89 4.88 -4.87
C LEU A 39 13.16 4.03 -4.77
N SER A 40 13.54 3.62 -3.55
CA SER A 40 14.78 2.86 -3.31
C SER A 40 14.61 1.35 -3.41
N LYS A 41 13.38 0.83 -3.28
CA LYS A 41 13.04 -0.50 -3.79
C LYS A 41 13.19 -0.43 -5.30
N LYS A 42 14.38 -0.83 -5.80
CA LYS A 42 14.52 -1.38 -7.16
C LYS A 42 13.27 -2.19 -7.42
N ALA A 43 12.65 -1.98 -8.58
CA ALA A 43 11.67 -2.91 -9.12
C ALA A 43 12.31 -4.31 -9.11
N VAL A 44 12.18 -5.00 -7.99
CA VAL A 44 12.04 -6.45 -8.02
C VAL A 44 10.81 -6.59 -8.88
N ASP A 45 11.01 -7.21 -10.02
CA ASP A 45 9.99 -7.54 -11.01
C ASP A 45 9.01 -8.51 -10.31
N SER A 46 8.28 -7.99 -9.33
CA SER A 46 7.25 -8.69 -8.62
C SER A 46 6.05 -8.59 -9.55
N GLU A 47 5.60 -9.74 -10.03
CA GLU A 47 4.42 -9.87 -10.90
C GLU A 47 3.14 -9.21 -10.32
N VAL A 48 3.19 -8.83 -9.04
CA VAL A 48 2.11 -8.20 -8.29
C VAL A 48 2.58 -6.98 -7.50
N SER A 49 1.73 -5.95 -7.48
CA SER A 49 1.95 -4.68 -6.78
C SER A 49 2.19 -4.86 -5.26
N PRO A 50 3.03 -4.00 -4.62
CA PRO A 50 3.25 -4.04 -3.17
C PRO A 50 1.97 -4.00 -2.33
N LEU A 51 0.92 -3.31 -2.81
CA LEU A 51 -0.38 -3.28 -2.13
C LEU A 51 -1.02 -4.67 -2.16
N VAL A 52 -1.01 -5.33 -3.32
CA VAL A 52 -1.55 -6.69 -3.49
C VAL A 52 -0.78 -7.66 -2.60
N GLN A 53 0.55 -7.55 -2.54
CA GLN A 53 1.38 -8.39 -1.66
C GLN A 53 1.06 -8.19 -0.18
N SER A 54 0.79 -6.96 0.25
CA SER A 54 0.40 -6.66 1.63
C SER A 54 -0.97 -7.24 2.00
N LEU A 55 -1.88 -7.33 1.02
CA LEU A 55 -3.21 -7.92 1.19
C LEU A 55 -3.15 -9.46 1.16
N THR A 56 -2.29 -10.05 0.32
CA THR A 56 -2.16 -11.51 0.22
C THR A 56 -1.55 -12.13 1.47
N GLY A 57 -0.66 -11.43 2.19
CA GLY A 57 -0.08 -11.93 3.44
C GLY A 57 -1.07 -12.04 4.61
N VAL A 58 -2.27 -11.49 4.47
CA VAL A 58 -3.35 -11.55 5.47
C VAL A 58 -4.40 -12.60 5.11
N MET A 59 -4.45 -13.04 3.85
CA MET A 59 -5.36 -14.10 3.42
C MET A 59 -4.71 -15.48 3.60
N GLU A 60 -5.48 -16.43 4.10
CA GLU A 60 -5.09 -17.84 4.09
C GLU A 60 -4.87 -18.28 2.63
N PRO A 61 -3.89 -19.16 2.36
CA PRO A 61 -3.64 -19.65 1.01
C PRO A 61 -4.92 -20.23 0.45
N ILE A 62 -5.37 -19.64 -0.64
CA ILE A 62 -6.59 -20.04 -1.32
C ILE A 62 -6.40 -21.49 -1.78
N ASN A 63 -7.19 -22.38 -1.20
CA ASN A 63 -7.20 -23.81 -1.54
C ASN A 63 -7.48 -23.99 -3.04
N GLU A 64 -6.90 -25.00 -3.70
CA GLU A 64 -6.99 -25.17 -5.17
C GLU A 64 -8.45 -25.24 -5.69
N ASP A 65 -9.41 -25.56 -4.82
CA ASP A 65 -10.84 -25.70 -5.14
C ASP A 65 -11.64 -24.37 -5.12
N TYR A 66 -11.01 -23.22 -4.86
CA TYR A 66 -11.71 -21.93 -4.72
C TYR A 66 -12.52 -21.52 -5.93
N LYS A 67 -12.08 -21.91 -7.14
CA LYS A 67 -12.79 -21.60 -8.39
C LYS A 67 -14.16 -22.27 -8.41
N LYS A 68 -14.25 -23.47 -7.85
CA LYS A 68 -15.47 -24.26 -7.78
C LYS A 68 -16.42 -23.67 -6.73
N GLU A 69 -15.92 -23.37 -5.54
CA GLU A 69 -16.71 -22.68 -4.50
C GLU A 69 -17.23 -21.32 -4.96
N TYR A 70 -16.42 -20.56 -5.70
CA TYR A 70 -16.84 -19.28 -6.26
C TYR A 70 -17.94 -19.45 -7.33
N GLY A 71 -17.83 -20.46 -8.19
CA GLY A 71 -18.85 -20.80 -9.18
C GLY A 71 -20.18 -21.23 -8.55
N ASP A 72 -20.11 -22.06 -7.50
CA ASP A 72 -21.28 -22.50 -6.74
C ASP A 72 -21.95 -21.33 -6.01
N TYR A 73 -21.16 -20.41 -5.41
CA TYR A 73 -21.66 -19.18 -4.80
C TYR A 73 -22.41 -18.30 -5.80
N LEU A 74 -21.82 -18.04 -6.98
CA LEU A 74 -22.44 -17.22 -8.00
C LEU A 74 -23.74 -17.85 -8.51
N SER A 75 -23.73 -19.17 -8.76
CA SER A 75 -24.91 -19.91 -9.21
C SER A 75 -26.05 -19.82 -8.20
N LYS A 76 -25.74 -19.90 -6.90
CA LYS A 76 -26.72 -19.77 -5.82
C LYS A 76 -27.22 -18.34 -5.63
N LYS A 77 -26.37 -17.33 -5.86
CA LYS A 77 -26.72 -15.90 -5.69
C LYS A 77 -27.65 -15.38 -6.79
N TYR A 78 -27.50 -15.92 -8.00
CA TYR A 78 -28.23 -15.47 -9.19
C TYR A 78 -29.25 -16.49 -9.72
N SER A 79 -29.54 -17.56 -8.96
CA SER A 79 -30.75 -18.38 -9.12
C SER A 79 -31.87 -17.85 -8.24
#